data_AF-A0A5B0E033-F1
#
_entry.id   AF-A0A5B0E033-F1
#
_cell.length_a   1.000
_cell.length_b   1.000
_cell.length_c   1.000
_cell.angle_alpha   90.00
_cell.angle_beta   90.00
_cell.angle_gamma   90.00
#
_symmetry.space_group_name_H-M   'P 1'
#
loop_
_entity.id
_entity.type
_entity.pdbx_description
1 polymer ?
#
loop_
_entity_poly.entity_id
_entity_poly.type
_entity_poly.pdbx_seq_one_letter_code
_entity_poly.pdbx_strand_id
1 'polypeptide(L)'
;MSAIEESLRRAILGGDAASAEFRLSVYEASQRAMERMIAAKSLSPAEAGEQRQRLANAIAGIEADYGTFDAADGQAASPDEPVSPASQLVEEIDEGEPVTLFEKLRHSWKIFAAAAAIIFLALLVVIYTSIFPATQAPVEADPEEPTAAVEQEGPIDLTWINIFSGSNIEALATPAGGLVESIAAHGKPAVRMEATGTQGNEVLLKIGPGLVGELAGETVRFEVTAGSPDLRPREFSVRCLFADASICERQRFATSMPEEAFVFDIAVPADVASPANLAIGPGTGGEGPDIDLYTVRVRVLG
;
A
#
# COMPACT_ATOMS: atom_id res chain seq x y z
N MET A 1 -10.05 -3.89 23.83
CA MET A 1 -10.46 -3.28 22.55
C MET A 1 -9.89 -1.87 22.47
N SER A 2 -9.22 -1.54 21.37
CA SER A 2 -8.66 -0.19 21.17
C SER A 2 -9.70 0.78 20.58
N ALA A 3 -9.48 2.10 20.70
CA ALA A 3 -10.38 3.09 20.10
C ALA A 3 -10.41 3.01 18.56
N ILE A 4 -9.29 2.60 17.93
CA ILE A 4 -9.18 2.40 16.48
C ILE A 4 -10.03 1.19 16.06
N GLU A 5 -9.91 0.09 16.80
CA GLU A 5 -10.69 -1.13 16.57
C GLU A 5 -12.20 -0.88 16.68
N GLU A 6 -12.64 -0.14 17.71
CA GLU A 6 -14.05 0.25 17.89
C GLU A 6 -14.56 1.08 16.69
N SER A 7 -13.74 2.02 16.19
CA SER A 7 -14.11 2.84 15.04
C SER A 7 -14.24 2.03 13.74
N LEU A 8 -13.35 1.06 13.55
CA LEU A 8 -13.38 0.13 12.41
C LEU A 8 -14.61 -0.78 12.46
N ARG A 9 -14.87 -1.39 13.61
CA ARG A 9 -16.05 -2.25 13.80
C ARG A 9 -17.34 -1.49 13.51
N ARG A 10 -17.45 -0.25 13.97
CA ARG A 10 -18.60 0.60 13.68
C ARG A 10 -18.74 0.92 12.19
N ALA A 11 -17.64 1.20 11.50
CA ALA A 11 -17.64 1.47 10.07
C ALA A 11 -18.08 0.24 9.27
N ILE A 12 -17.59 -0.95 9.64
CA ILE A 12 -17.94 -2.23 9.01
C ILE A 12 -19.42 -2.57 9.25
N LEU A 13 -19.90 -2.43 10.48
CA LEU A 13 -21.30 -2.66 10.84
C LEU A 13 -22.28 -1.69 10.14
N GLY A 14 -21.78 -0.54 9.67
CA GLY A 14 -22.58 0.43 8.92
C GLY A 14 -22.84 0.04 7.46
N GLY A 15 -22.21 -1.03 6.95
CA GLY A 15 -22.40 -1.54 5.59
C GLY A 15 -22.54 -3.08 5.58
N ASP A 16 -21.99 -3.73 4.54
CA ASP A 16 -22.07 -5.18 4.41
C ASP A 16 -20.90 -5.88 5.12
N ALA A 17 -21.04 -6.03 6.44
CA ALA A 17 -20.01 -6.64 7.28
C ALA A 17 -19.64 -8.09 6.90
N ALA A 18 -20.56 -8.84 6.28
CA ALA A 18 -20.33 -10.22 5.87
C ALA A 18 -19.45 -10.32 4.62
N SER A 19 -19.49 -9.31 3.74
CA SER A 19 -18.67 -9.26 2.54
C SER A 19 -17.19 -8.99 2.85
N ALA A 20 -16.32 -9.93 2.49
CA ALA A 20 -14.87 -9.77 2.61
C ALA A 20 -14.34 -8.59 1.78
N GLU A 21 -14.89 -8.38 0.58
CA GLU A 21 -14.53 -7.26 -0.29
C GLU A 21 -14.89 -5.91 0.34
N PHE A 22 -16.07 -5.83 0.99
CA PHE A 22 -16.47 -4.62 1.69
C PHE A 22 -15.57 -4.34 2.89
N ARG A 23 -15.27 -5.35 3.73
CA ARG A 23 -14.34 -5.21 4.86
C ARG A 23 -12.97 -4.72 4.40
N LEU A 24 -12.44 -5.31 3.32
CA LEU A 24 -11.17 -4.89 2.72
C LEU A 24 -11.17 -3.40 2.34
N SER A 25 -12.23 -2.93 1.68
CA SER A 25 -12.35 -1.51 1.29
C SER A 25 -12.32 -0.55 2.49
N VAL A 26 -12.93 -0.96 3.63
CA VAL A 26 -12.93 -0.17 4.87
C VAL A 26 -11.53 -0.14 5.49
N TYR A 27 -10.77 -1.24 5.41
CA TYR A 27 -9.39 -1.28 5.88
C TYR A 27 -8.47 -0.39 5.06
N GLU A 28 -8.54 -0.45 3.73
CA GLU A 28 -7.76 0.40 2.83
C GLU A 28 -8.07 1.89 3.03
N ALA A 29 -9.34 2.24 3.22
CA ALA A 29 -9.74 3.61 3.54
C ALA A 29 -9.14 4.07 4.88
N SER A 30 -9.13 3.19 5.88
CA SER A 30 -8.59 3.47 7.22
C SER A 30 -7.07 3.64 7.21
N GLN A 31 -6.35 2.83 6.43
CA GLN A 31 -4.90 2.95 6.23
C GLN A 31 -4.54 4.28 5.57
N ARG A 32 -5.22 4.64 4.47
CA ARG A 32 -5.00 5.94 3.81
C ARG A 32 -5.29 7.12 4.74
N ALA A 33 -6.35 7.03 5.54
CA ALA A 33 -6.66 8.07 6.53
C ALA A 33 -5.58 8.17 7.61
N MET A 34 -5.03 7.04 8.06
CA MET A 34 -3.94 7.00 9.02
C MET A 34 -2.65 7.59 8.44
N GLU A 35 -2.28 7.28 7.21
CA GLU A 35 -1.09 7.84 6.56
C GLU A 35 -1.19 9.36 6.42
N ARG A 36 -2.37 9.86 6.02
CA ARG A 36 -2.64 11.30 6.00
C ARG A 36 -2.49 11.93 7.38
N MET A 37 -2.96 11.25 8.43
CA MET A 37 -2.82 11.72 9.80
C MET A 37 -1.36 11.73 10.27
N ILE A 38 -0.59 10.69 9.95
CA ILE A 38 0.84 10.59 10.27
C ILE A 38 1.60 11.74 9.62
N ALA A 39 1.35 12.00 8.33
CA ALA A 39 1.93 13.11 7.60
C ALA A 39 1.54 14.46 8.21
N ALA A 40 0.25 14.68 8.47
CA ALA A 40 -0.26 15.92 9.05
C ALA A 40 0.27 16.19 10.47
N LYS A 41 0.50 15.14 11.27
CA LYS A 41 1.04 15.25 12.64
C LYS A 41 2.56 15.23 12.71
N SER A 42 3.25 15.00 11.57
CA SER A 42 4.71 14.92 11.50
C SER A 42 5.31 13.98 12.56
N LEU A 43 4.69 12.81 12.74
CA LEU A 43 5.15 11.82 13.73
C LEU A 43 6.56 11.32 13.38
N SER A 44 7.37 11.01 14.39
CA SER A 44 8.67 10.38 14.17
C SER A 44 8.51 9.01 13.50
N PRO A 45 9.55 8.48 12.82
CA PRO A 45 9.47 7.17 12.16
C PRO A 45 9.06 6.04 13.12
N ALA A 46 9.50 6.10 14.38
CA ALA A 46 9.15 5.13 15.42
C ALA A 46 7.66 5.22 15.81
N GLU A 47 7.15 6.44 16.05
CA GLU A 47 5.73 6.66 16.39
C GLU A 47 4.80 6.32 15.22
N ALA A 48 5.20 6.65 13.99
CA ALA A 48 4.49 6.26 12.78
C ALA A 48 4.42 4.74 12.62
N GLY A 49 5.53 4.05 12.90
CA GLY A 49 5.58 2.58 12.97
C GLY A 49 4.61 2.02 14.01
N GLU A 50 4.57 2.61 15.21
CA GLU A 50 3.66 2.19 16.27
C GLU A 50 2.18 2.41 15.88
N GLN A 51 1.83 3.54 15.25
CA GLN A 51 0.46 3.78 14.77
C GLN A 51 0.04 2.74 13.73
N ARG A 52 0.90 2.47 12.75
CA ARG A 52 0.65 1.45 11.71
C ARG A 52 0.47 0.07 12.33
N GLN A 53 1.32 -0.29 13.29
CA GLN A 53 1.20 -1.57 13.98
C GLN A 53 -0.11 -1.67 14.77
N ARG A 54 -0.54 -0.60 15.44
CA ARG A 54 -1.82 -0.56 16.16
C ARG A 54 -3.02 -0.78 15.23
N LEU A 55 -3.00 -0.18 14.03
CA LEU A 55 -4.03 -0.41 13.02
C LEU A 55 -4.00 -1.85 12.51
N ALA A 56 -2.82 -2.37 12.16
CA ALA A 56 -2.67 -3.74 11.68
C ALA A 56 -3.18 -4.78 12.71
N ASN A 57 -2.83 -4.61 13.99
CA ASN A 57 -3.30 -5.49 15.05
C ASN A 57 -4.82 -5.39 15.24
N ALA A 58 -5.41 -4.21 15.08
CA ALA A 58 -6.87 -4.05 15.15
C ALA A 58 -7.58 -4.76 13.99
N ILE A 59 -7.06 -4.64 12.76
CA ILE A 59 -7.59 -5.34 11.59
C ILE A 59 -7.50 -6.86 11.77
N ALA A 60 -6.34 -7.36 12.21
CA ALA A 60 -6.15 -8.79 12.46
C ALA A 60 -7.12 -9.34 13.52
N GLY A 61 -7.36 -8.58 14.59
CA GLY A 61 -8.35 -8.96 15.61
C GLY A 61 -9.79 -8.99 15.08
N ILE A 62 -10.15 -8.06 14.18
CA ILE A 62 -11.49 -8.03 13.57
C ILE A 62 -11.66 -9.21 12.59
N GLU A 63 -10.69 -9.47 11.72
CA GLU A 63 -10.77 -10.59 10.77
C GLU A 63 -10.72 -11.95 11.45
N ALA A 64 -10.04 -12.08 12.60
CA ALA A 64 -10.11 -13.31 13.40
C ALA A 64 -11.55 -13.61 13.83
N ASP A 65 -12.32 -12.59 14.22
CA ASP A 65 -13.73 -12.77 14.57
C ASP A 65 -14.53 -13.21 13.34
N TYR A 66 -14.40 -12.54 12.19
CA TYR A 66 -15.14 -12.91 10.96
C TYR A 66 -14.74 -14.28 10.40
N GLY A 67 -13.46 -14.67 10.49
CA GLY A 67 -13.00 -15.99 10.10
C GLY A 67 -13.61 -17.12 10.93
N THR A 68 -14.02 -16.85 12.18
CA THR A 68 -14.76 -17.83 12.99
C THR A 68 -16.23 -17.97 12.57
N PHE A 69 -16.84 -16.92 11.98
CA PHE A 69 -18.19 -16.99 11.42
C PHE A 69 -18.21 -17.73 10.08
N ASP A 70 -17.23 -17.51 9.19
CA ASP A 70 -17.13 -18.20 7.90
C ASP A 70 -16.88 -19.71 8.06
N ALA A 71 -16.18 -20.13 9.13
CA ALA A 71 -15.96 -21.54 9.45
C ALA A 71 -17.23 -22.25 10.00
N ALA A 72 -18.21 -21.50 10.50
CA ALA A 72 -19.42 -22.05 11.12
C ALA A 72 -20.56 -22.35 10.13
N ASP A 73 -20.55 -21.75 8.93
CA ASP A 73 -21.64 -21.88 7.94
C ASP A 73 -21.40 -22.90 6.79
N GLY A 74 -20.23 -23.59 6.73
CA GLY A 74 -19.92 -24.84 5.96
C GLY A 74 -19.94 -24.76 4.41
N GLN A 75 -19.13 -25.45 3.58
CA GLN A 75 -18.27 -26.64 3.67
C GLN A 75 -17.26 -26.67 2.48
N ALA A 76 -15.99 -26.94 2.80
CA ALA A 76 -14.84 -27.55 2.08
C ALA A 76 -14.65 -27.52 0.55
N ALA A 77 -13.40 -27.21 0.17
CA ALA A 77 -12.59 -28.05 -0.73
C ALA A 77 -11.11 -28.04 -0.31
N SER A 78 -10.68 -29.08 0.40
CA SER A 78 -9.27 -29.50 0.49
C SER A 78 -9.12 -30.84 -0.22
N PRO A 79 -7.94 -31.11 -0.78
CA PRO A 79 -7.40 -32.45 -0.76
C PRO A 79 -5.99 -32.51 -0.14
N ASP A 80 -5.91 -33.43 0.83
CA ASP A 80 -4.79 -34.30 1.21
C ASP A 80 -3.52 -33.72 1.85
N GLU A 81 -3.39 -34.09 3.12
CA GLU A 81 -2.25 -34.04 4.02
C GLU A 81 -1.23 -35.17 3.71
N PRO A 82 -0.03 -35.16 4.32
CA PRO A 82 0.12 -36.11 5.42
C PRO A 82 0.82 -35.57 6.67
N VAL A 83 0.25 -35.93 7.82
CA VAL A 83 0.82 -35.89 9.17
C VAL A 83 2.18 -36.58 9.23
N SER A 84 3.13 -36.03 10.00
CA SER A 84 4.11 -36.85 10.73
C SER A 84 4.51 -36.19 12.08
N PRO A 85 4.74 -36.98 13.15
CA PRO A 85 4.71 -36.50 14.53
C PRO A 85 6.10 -36.30 15.17
N ALA A 86 6.06 -35.65 16.34
CA ALA A 86 7.01 -35.74 17.45
C ALA A 86 8.41 -35.09 17.31
N SER A 87 8.64 -34.10 18.17
CA SER A 87 9.76 -34.15 19.11
C SER A 87 9.52 -33.18 20.27
N GLN A 88 9.29 -33.78 21.44
CA GLN A 88 9.36 -33.15 22.77
C GLN A 88 10.79 -32.75 23.12
N LEU A 89 10.91 -32.06 24.27
CA LEU A 89 12.07 -31.72 25.13
C LEU A 89 12.23 -30.18 25.18
N VAL A 90 12.11 -29.45 26.29
CA VAL A 90 12.56 -29.72 27.67
C VAL A 90 11.89 -28.76 28.71
N GLU A 91 11.69 -29.28 29.94
CA GLU A 91 11.56 -28.68 31.31
C GLU A 91 10.54 -27.54 31.57
N GLU A 92 9.50 -27.71 32.39
CA GLU A 92 9.46 -28.02 33.84
C GLU A 92 10.05 -26.90 34.72
N ILE A 93 9.18 -25.98 35.21
CA ILE A 93 9.24 -25.43 36.57
C ILE A 93 7.82 -25.17 37.08
N ASP A 94 7.40 -26.06 37.97
CA ASP A 94 6.76 -25.90 39.29
C ASP A 94 5.58 -24.96 39.54
N GLU A 95 4.64 -25.52 40.29
CA GLU A 95 3.29 -25.08 40.63
C GLU A 95 3.26 -24.01 41.72
N GLY A 96 2.17 -23.21 41.74
CA GLY A 96 1.88 -22.31 42.84
C GLY A 96 0.63 -21.46 42.64
N GLU A 97 -0.53 -22.09 42.64
CA GLU A 97 -1.85 -21.45 42.78
C GLU A 97 -2.31 -21.53 44.27
N PRO A 98 -3.43 -20.91 44.75
CA PRO A 98 -4.35 -19.98 44.08
C PRO A 98 -5.01 -18.89 45.02
N VAL A 99 -6.03 -18.21 44.45
CA VAL A 99 -7.32 -17.75 45.05
C VAL A 99 -7.46 -16.30 45.61
N THR A 100 -8.05 -15.42 44.76
CA THR A 100 -9.16 -14.46 45.03
C THR A 100 -8.94 -13.23 45.93
N LEU A 101 -9.78 -12.18 46.01
CA LEU A 101 -11.15 -11.86 45.59
C LEU A 101 -11.34 -10.32 45.79
N PHE A 102 -12.18 -9.66 44.99
CA PHE A 102 -13.01 -8.47 45.33
C PHE A 102 -12.33 -7.13 45.74
N GLU A 103 -12.57 -5.99 45.07
CA GLU A 103 -13.80 -5.17 44.98
C GLU A 103 -13.69 -3.86 45.82
N LYS A 104 -13.41 -2.75 45.11
CA LYS A 104 -14.10 -1.45 45.14
C LYS A 104 -14.41 -0.79 46.50
N LEU A 105 -13.78 0.36 46.77
CA LEU A 105 -14.36 1.49 47.55
C LEU A 105 -13.52 2.75 47.29
N ARG A 106 -13.91 3.72 46.43
CA ARG A 106 -14.89 4.83 46.58
C ARG A 106 -14.76 5.71 47.84
N HIS A 107 -13.91 6.75 47.80
CA HIS A 107 -14.07 8.12 48.38
C HIS A 107 -12.71 8.85 48.23
N SER A 108 -12.52 10.12 47.87
CA SER A 108 -13.35 11.32 47.93
C SER A 108 -12.89 12.33 46.87
N TRP A 109 -13.73 12.53 45.87
CA TRP A 109 -13.63 13.56 44.83
C TRP A 109 -14.12 14.91 45.37
N LYS A 110 -13.38 15.61 46.24
CA LYS A 110 -13.73 17.02 46.58
C LYS A 110 -12.55 17.96 46.84
N ILE A 111 -11.31 17.57 46.53
CA ILE A 111 -10.14 18.45 46.79
C ILE A 111 -9.36 18.83 45.51
N PHE A 112 -9.55 18.12 44.39
CA PHE A 112 -8.78 18.38 43.15
C PHE A 112 -9.39 19.39 42.16
N ALA A 113 -10.53 20.02 42.47
CA ALA A 113 -11.23 20.90 41.53
C ALA A 113 -10.62 22.33 41.40
N ALA A 114 -9.73 22.74 42.30
CA ALA A 114 -9.14 24.09 42.25
C ALA A 114 -7.82 24.17 41.45
N ALA A 115 -7.07 23.06 41.32
CA ALA A 115 -5.80 23.03 40.60
C ALA A 115 -5.97 22.84 39.08
N ALA A 116 -7.05 22.18 38.63
CA ALA A 116 -7.31 21.92 37.22
C ALA A 116 -7.72 23.17 36.42
N ALA A 117 -8.39 24.15 37.05
CA ALA A 117 -8.84 25.37 36.39
C ALA A 117 -7.69 26.34 36.05
N ILE A 118 -6.65 26.39 36.90
CA ILE A 118 -5.47 27.25 36.69
C ILE A 118 -4.60 26.69 35.56
N ILE A 119 -4.44 25.36 35.51
CA ILE A 119 -3.69 24.68 34.45
C ILE A 119 -4.40 24.81 33.10
N PHE A 120 -5.73 24.74 33.09
CA PHE A 120 -6.53 24.93 31.87
C PHE A 120 -6.47 26.37 31.33
N LEU A 121 -6.47 27.36 32.21
CA LEU A 121 -6.36 28.78 31.82
C LEU A 121 -4.95 29.12 31.29
N ALA A 122 -3.90 28.54 31.87
CA ALA A 122 -2.53 28.68 31.35
C ALA A 122 -2.35 28.00 29.97
N LEU A 123 -2.95 26.82 29.77
CA LEU A 123 -2.95 26.14 28.48
C LEU A 123 -3.71 26.93 27.39
N LEU A 124 -4.82 27.58 27.73
CA LEU A 124 -5.56 28.43 26.80
C LEU A 124 -4.76 29.66 26.35
N VAL A 125 -3.95 30.26 27.23
CA VAL A 125 -3.08 31.38 26.86
C VAL A 125 -1.95 30.93 25.91
N VAL A 126 -1.37 29.76 26.14
CA VAL A 126 -0.34 29.17 25.25
C VAL A 126 -0.93 28.79 23.88
N ILE A 127 -2.14 28.27 23.85
CA ILE A 127 -2.86 27.96 22.59
C ILE A 127 -3.21 29.26 21.85
N TYR A 128 -3.59 30.32 22.56
CA TYR A 128 -3.92 31.61 21.94
C TYR A 128 -2.69 32.29 21.31
N THR A 129 -1.52 32.23 21.95
CA THR A 129 -0.28 32.81 21.40
C THR A 129 0.33 32.01 20.25
N SER A 130 -0.07 30.74 20.08
CA SER A 130 0.40 29.89 18.96
C SER A 130 -0.48 29.98 17.71
N ILE A 131 -1.73 30.43 17.83
CA ILE A 131 -2.65 30.61 16.68
C ILE A 131 -2.52 32.01 16.05
N PHE A 132 -2.15 33.04 16.82
CA PHE A 132 -1.98 34.40 16.32
C PHE A 132 -0.57 34.94 16.65
N PRO A 133 0.46 34.62 15.84
CA PRO A 133 1.75 35.29 16.01
C PRO A 133 1.62 36.77 15.66
N ALA A 134 2.20 37.62 16.50
CA ALA A 134 2.28 39.05 16.28
C ALA A 134 2.92 39.36 14.91
N THR A 135 2.33 40.31 14.19
CA THR A 135 2.82 40.88 12.94
C THR A 135 4.28 41.31 13.06
N GLN A 136 5.15 40.67 12.28
CA GLN A 136 6.54 41.07 12.16
C GLN A 136 6.65 42.16 11.08
N ALA A 137 7.44 43.20 11.38
CA ALA A 137 7.79 44.26 10.44
C ALA A 137 8.64 43.71 9.27
N PRO A 138 8.70 44.41 8.11
CA PRO A 138 9.40 43.91 6.93
C PRO A 138 10.91 43.89 7.17
N VAL A 139 11.54 42.75 6.93
CA VAL A 139 13.00 42.60 6.95
C VAL A 139 13.53 43.01 5.58
N GLU A 140 14.48 43.96 5.60
CA GLU A 140 15.28 44.41 4.47
C GLU A 140 16.02 43.22 3.85
N ALA A 141 15.84 43.01 2.54
CA ALA A 141 16.46 41.94 1.79
C ALA A 141 17.88 42.33 1.38
N ASP A 142 18.86 41.48 1.71
CA ASP A 142 20.19 41.48 1.09
C ASP A 142 20.38 40.12 0.38
N PRO A 143 20.87 40.07 -0.87
CA PRO A 143 20.85 38.87 -1.69
C PRO A 143 22.22 38.19 -1.75
N GLU A 144 22.30 36.91 -1.41
CA GLU A 144 23.19 35.90 -2.02
C GLU A 144 23.20 34.61 -1.17
N GLU A 145 22.57 33.54 -1.67
CA GLU A 145 23.10 32.17 -1.79
C GLU A 145 21.96 31.17 -2.09
N PRO A 146 22.25 30.08 -2.82
CA PRO A 146 21.32 29.49 -3.76
C PRO A 146 20.23 28.66 -3.07
N THR A 147 19.01 28.89 -3.54
CA THR A 147 17.80 28.14 -3.21
C THR A 147 18.04 26.64 -3.38
N ALA A 148 18.08 25.91 -2.25
CA ALA A 148 17.84 24.48 -2.28
C ALA A 148 16.50 24.27 -2.97
N ALA A 149 16.56 23.62 -4.14
CA ALA A 149 15.41 23.27 -4.92
C ALA A 149 14.41 22.55 -4.01
N VAL A 150 13.31 23.21 -3.71
CA VAL A 150 12.05 22.51 -3.53
C VAL A 150 11.93 21.67 -4.79
N GLU A 151 12.04 20.35 -4.66
CA GLU A 151 11.53 19.42 -5.68
C GLU A 151 10.04 19.73 -5.78
N GLN A 152 9.77 20.70 -6.65
CA GLN A 152 8.48 20.99 -7.19
C GLN A 152 8.09 19.66 -7.85
N GLU A 153 7.22 18.91 -7.18
CA GLU A 153 6.39 17.91 -7.85
C GLU A 153 5.98 18.56 -9.16
N GLY A 154 6.47 17.98 -10.27
CA GLY A 154 6.14 18.46 -11.60
C GLY A 154 4.61 18.59 -11.71
N PRO A 155 4.12 19.40 -12.65
CA PRO A 155 2.69 19.64 -12.80
C PRO A 155 1.98 18.29 -12.73
N ILE A 156 1.05 18.13 -11.77
CA ILE A 156 0.16 16.98 -11.75
C ILE A 156 -0.46 16.99 -13.15
N ASP A 157 0.04 16.10 -13.99
CA ASP A 157 -0.44 15.97 -15.35
C ASP A 157 -1.79 15.29 -15.17
N LEU A 158 -2.83 16.13 -15.00
CA LEU A 158 -4.22 15.79 -14.66
C LEU A 158 -4.86 14.82 -15.69
N THR A 159 -4.09 14.38 -16.67
CA THR A 159 -4.45 13.44 -17.73
C THR A 159 -4.02 12.00 -17.44
N TRP A 160 -3.04 11.76 -16.57
CA TRP A 160 -2.52 10.41 -16.32
C TRP A 160 -3.16 9.74 -15.10
N ILE A 161 -3.60 8.51 -15.30
CA ILE A 161 -4.10 7.60 -14.27
C ILE A 161 -2.96 6.67 -13.87
N ASN A 162 -2.60 6.66 -12.59
CA ASN A 162 -1.58 5.78 -12.05
C ASN A 162 -2.16 4.37 -11.81
N ILE A 163 -1.65 3.37 -12.53
CA ILE A 163 -2.07 1.96 -12.41
C ILE A 163 -1.21 1.25 -11.37
N PHE A 164 0.09 1.56 -11.32
CA PHE A 164 1.06 0.90 -10.45
C PHE A 164 2.11 1.88 -9.96
N SER A 165 2.54 1.70 -8.71
CA SER A 165 3.75 2.29 -8.13
C SER A 165 4.60 1.20 -7.50
N GLY A 166 5.92 1.40 -7.46
CA GLY A 166 6.89 0.46 -6.89
C GLY A 166 6.70 0.15 -5.40
N SER A 167 5.81 0.85 -4.72
CA SER A 167 5.38 0.56 -3.34
C SER A 167 4.22 -0.46 -3.24
N ASN A 168 3.61 -0.85 -4.35
CA ASN A 168 2.40 -1.69 -4.39
C ASN A 168 2.66 -3.03 -5.09
N ILE A 169 3.52 -3.87 -4.50
CA ILE A 169 3.83 -5.21 -5.02
C ILE A 169 2.59 -6.12 -5.11
N GLU A 170 1.56 -5.90 -4.29
CA GLU A 170 0.32 -6.70 -4.25
C GLU A 170 -0.53 -6.57 -5.52
N ALA A 171 -0.33 -5.52 -6.30
CA ALA A 171 -0.95 -5.35 -7.62
C ALA A 171 -0.38 -6.32 -8.67
N LEU A 172 0.74 -6.99 -8.38
CA LEU A 172 1.43 -7.92 -9.25
C LEU A 172 1.10 -9.37 -8.90
N ALA A 173 1.11 -10.24 -9.91
CA ALA A 173 0.96 -11.69 -9.75
C ALA A 173 1.94 -12.42 -10.67
N THR A 174 2.44 -13.58 -10.24
CA THR A 174 3.41 -14.41 -10.99
C THR A 174 2.84 -15.81 -11.29
N PRO A 175 1.72 -15.91 -12.03
CA PRO A 175 0.98 -17.17 -12.17
C PRO A 175 1.75 -18.27 -12.90
N ALA A 176 2.72 -17.90 -13.75
CA ALA A 176 3.53 -18.83 -14.53
C ALA A 176 4.99 -18.91 -14.03
N GLY A 177 5.22 -18.51 -12.78
CA GLY A 177 6.56 -18.40 -12.19
C GLY A 177 7.15 -17.00 -12.37
N GLY A 178 8.32 -16.77 -11.78
CA GLY A 178 8.95 -15.46 -11.66
C GLY A 178 9.05 -15.01 -10.20
N LEU A 179 10.14 -14.32 -9.88
CA LEU A 179 10.37 -13.74 -8.55
C LEU A 179 10.05 -12.25 -8.61
N VAL A 180 9.30 -11.77 -7.63
CA VAL A 180 9.06 -10.35 -7.42
C VAL A 180 9.49 -9.97 -6.00
N GLU A 181 10.24 -8.88 -5.88
CA GLU A 181 10.74 -8.38 -4.59
C GLU A 181 10.59 -6.86 -4.52
N SER A 182 10.04 -6.37 -3.40
CA SER A 182 10.02 -4.94 -3.10
C SER A 182 11.41 -4.48 -2.69
N ILE A 183 11.94 -3.50 -3.41
CA ILE A 183 13.28 -2.96 -3.18
C ILE A 183 13.27 -1.44 -3.11
N ALA A 184 14.36 -0.86 -2.61
CA ALA A 184 14.67 0.55 -2.76
C ALA A 184 15.77 0.69 -3.83
N ALA A 185 15.39 0.92 -5.08
CA ALA A 185 16.31 1.14 -6.19
C ALA A 185 16.56 2.65 -6.35
N HIS A 186 17.83 3.07 -6.31
CA HIS A 186 18.20 4.48 -6.51
C HIS A 186 17.44 5.48 -5.60
N GLY A 187 17.14 5.08 -4.37
CA GLY A 187 16.41 5.92 -3.40
C GLY A 187 14.90 6.00 -3.61
N LYS A 188 14.34 5.23 -4.56
CA LYS A 188 12.91 5.15 -4.85
C LYS A 188 12.39 3.72 -4.62
N PRO A 189 11.15 3.55 -4.13
CA PRO A 189 10.49 2.25 -4.11
C PRO A 189 10.35 1.69 -5.54
N ALA A 190 10.77 0.45 -5.74
CA ALA A 190 10.62 -0.28 -6.99
C ALA A 190 10.30 -1.75 -6.68
N VAL A 191 9.78 -2.46 -7.67
CA VAL A 191 9.68 -3.93 -7.62
C VAL A 191 10.70 -4.52 -8.59
N ARG A 192 11.63 -5.31 -8.07
CA ARG A 192 12.51 -6.14 -8.89
C ARG A 192 11.74 -7.35 -9.38
N MET A 193 11.73 -7.54 -10.69
CA MET A 193 11.12 -8.71 -11.33
C MET A 193 12.22 -9.53 -11.98
N GLU A 194 12.30 -10.82 -11.64
CA GLU A 194 13.30 -11.73 -12.19
C GLU A 194 12.65 -12.93 -12.88
N ALA A 195 13.13 -13.23 -14.08
CA ALA A 195 12.74 -14.38 -14.87
C ALA A 195 13.33 -15.68 -14.30
N THR A 196 12.49 -16.58 -13.78
CA THR A 196 12.91 -17.89 -13.27
C THR A 196 12.63 -18.99 -14.29
N GLY A 197 13.48 -19.13 -15.32
CA GLY A 197 13.38 -20.20 -16.33
C GLY A 197 13.21 -19.72 -17.76
N THR A 198 12.85 -20.61 -18.69
CA THR A 198 12.90 -20.34 -20.14
C THR A 198 11.55 -19.99 -20.78
N GLN A 199 10.42 -20.14 -20.08
CA GLN A 199 9.08 -19.85 -20.59
C GLN A 199 8.18 -19.37 -19.44
N GLY A 200 7.29 -18.41 -19.70
CA GLY A 200 6.19 -18.09 -18.78
C GLY A 200 6.49 -17.08 -17.66
N ASN A 201 7.65 -16.43 -17.64
CA ASN A 201 7.99 -15.49 -16.55
C ASN A 201 7.31 -14.12 -16.66
N GLU A 202 6.11 -14.04 -17.24
CA GLU A 202 5.37 -12.78 -17.31
C GLU A 202 4.76 -12.46 -15.93
N VAL A 203 5.16 -11.32 -15.36
CA VAL A 203 4.53 -10.73 -14.17
C VAL A 203 3.28 -10.01 -14.61
N LEU A 204 2.13 -10.36 -14.03
CA LEU A 204 0.84 -9.75 -14.37
C LEU A 204 0.54 -8.60 -13.41
N LEU A 205 0.45 -7.38 -13.96
CA LEU A 205 -0.13 -6.23 -13.28
C LEU A 205 -1.64 -6.21 -13.51
N LYS A 206 -2.42 -6.32 -12.43
CA LYS A 206 -3.89 -6.33 -12.50
C LYS A 206 -4.43 -4.93 -12.80
N ILE A 207 -5.32 -4.85 -13.78
CA ILE A 207 -6.09 -3.64 -14.12
C ILE A 207 -7.56 -3.93 -13.84
N GLY A 208 -8.10 -3.24 -12.84
CA GLY A 208 -9.47 -3.46 -12.37
C GLY A 208 -10.53 -3.11 -13.41
N PRO A 209 -11.72 -3.73 -13.35
CA PRO A 209 -12.80 -3.53 -14.32
C PRO A 209 -13.29 -2.09 -14.38
N GLY A 210 -13.15 -1.31 -13.29
CA GLY A 210 -13.47 0.12 -13.28
C GLY A 210 -12.63 0.92 -14.27
N LEU A 211 -11.29 0.75 -14.23
CA LEU A 211 -10.40 1.43 -15.18
C LEU A 211 -10.56 0.86 -16.59
N VAL A 212 -10.73 -0.47 -16.75
CA VAL A 212 -11.00 -1.06 -18.06
C VAL A 212 -12.24 -0.45 -18.71
N GLY A 213 -13.32 -0.26 -17.96
CA GLY A 213 -14.54 0.37 -18.45
C GLY A 213 -14.36 1.85 -18.84
N GLU A 214 -13.49 2.58 -18.15
CA GLU A 214 -13.15 3.97 -18.51
C GLU A 214 -12.33 4.06 -19.81
N LEU A 215 -11.50 3.06 -20.09
CA LEU A 215 -10.66 3.01 -21.28
C LEU A 215 -11.35 2.35 -22.49
N ALA A 216 -12.50 1.71 -22.32
CA ALA A 216 -13.17 0.93 -23.36
C ALA A 216 -13.57 1.81 -24.56
N GLY A 217 -13.11 1.43 -25.76
CA GLY A 217 -13.37 2.17 -27.00
C GLY A 217 -12.44 3.36 -27.25
N GLU A 218 -11.55 3.67 -26.31
CA GLU A 218 -10.60 4.77 -26.42
C GLU A 218 -9.26 4.34 -27.02
N THR A 219 -8.53 5.28 -27.60
CA THR A 219 -7.09 5.12 -27.85
C THR A 219 -6.35 5.64 -26.64
N VAL A 220 -5.49 4.81 -26.06
CA VAL A 220 -4.80 5.10 -24.80
C VAL A 220 -3.30 5.01 -24.98
N ARG A 221 -2.58 5.78 -24.17
CA ARG A 221 -1.12 5.74 -24.06
C ARG A 221 -0.73 5.21 -22.71
N PHE A 222 0.07 4.15 -22.72
CA PHE A 222 0.74 3.64 -21.55
C PHE A 222 2.13 4.25 -21.43
N GLU A 223 2.54 4.51 -20.19
CA GLU A 223 3.92 4.73 -19.83
C GLU A 223 4.33 3.74 -18.74
N VAL A 224 5.43 3.02 -19.00
CA VAL A 224 6.05 2.07 -18.09
C VAL A 224 7.43 2.61 -17.75
N THR A 225 7.66 2.91 -16.48
CA THR A 225 8.99 3.34 -16.00
C THR A 225 9.70 2.15 -15.41
N ALA A 226 10.81 1.76 -16.04
CA ALA A 226 11.60 0.59 -15.67
C ALA A 226 13.11 0.89 -15.74
N GLY A 227 13.93 0.08 -15.10
CA GLY A 227 15.37 0.33 -15.01
C GLY A 227 16.23 -0.91 -14.87
N SER A 228 17.50 -0.76 -15.22
CA SER A 228 18.53 -1.78 -15.07
C SER A 228 19.13 -1.73 -13.65
N PRO A 229 19.08 -2.83 -12.89
CA PRO A 229 19.67 -2.93 -11.55
C PRO A 229 21.16 -2.63 -11.45
N ASP A 230 21.92 -2.94 -12.50
CA ASP A 230 23.38 -2.94 -12.51
C ASP A 230 23.99 -2.16 -13.70
N LEU A 231 23.16 -1.37 -14.38
CA LEU A 231 23.51 -0.59 -15.57
C LEU A 231 23.96 -1.42 -16.79
N ARG A 232 23.85 -2.75 -16.75
CA ARG A 232 24.01 -3.58 -17.95
C ARG A 232 22.71 -3.63 -18.74
N PRO A 233 22.75 -3.83 -20.07
CA PRO A 233 21.55 -3.88 -20.89
C PRO A 233 20.56 -4.93 -20.38
N ARG A 234 19.32 -4.53 -20.12
CA ARG A 234 18.18 -5.40 -19.81
C ARG A 234 17.15 -5.28 -20.90
N GLU A 235 16.55 -6.39 -21.30
CA GLU A 235 15.39 -6.39 -22.20
C GLU A 235 14.17 -6.98 -21.51
N PHE A 236 13.05 -6.31 -21.68
CA PHE A 236 11.76 -6.78 -21.18
C PHE A 236 10.68 -6.60 -22.25
N SER A 237 9.60 -7.36 -22.09
CA SER A 237 8.45 -7.27 -22.99
C SER A 237 7.17 -6.93 -22.25
N VAL A 238 6.23 -6.30 -22.95
CA VAL A 238 4.92 -5.92 -22.44
C VAL A 238 3.82 -6.45 -23.35
N ARG A 239 2.79 -7.03 -22.73
CA ARG A 239 1.57 -7.54 -23.37
C ARG A 239 0.34 -7.06 -22.63
N CYS A 240 -0.70 -6.73 -23.38
CA CYS A 240 -1.96 -6.21 -22.86
C CYS A 240 -2.99 -7.32 -22.98
N LEU A 241 -3.33 -7.95 -21.86
CA LEU A 241 -4.23 -9.11 -21.78
C LEU A 241 -5.61 -8.65 -21.36
N PHE A 242 -6.62 -8.93 -22.17
CA PHE A 242 -8.03 -8.71 -21.88
C PHE A 242 -8.71 -10.07 -21.96
N ALA A 243 -9.17 -10.57 -20.80
CA ALA A 243 -9.46 -12.00 -20.64
C ALA A 243 -8.26 -12.85 -21.10
N ASP A 244 -8.46 -13.81 -22.00
CA ASP A 244 -7.41 -14.70 -22.52
C ASP A 244 -6.75 -14.20 -23.81
N ALA A 245 -7.20 -13.05 -24.34
CA ALA A 245 -6.69 -12.49 -25.59
C ALA A 245 -5.69 -11.35 -25.30
N SER A 246 -4.61 -11.29 -26.08
CA SER A 246 -3.73 -10.14 -26.08
C SER A 246 -4.14 -9.18 -27.18
N ILE A 247 -4.43 -7.92 -26.85
CA ILE A 247 -4.89 -6.91 -27.82
C ILE A 247 -3.77 -6.02 -28.34
N CYS A 248 -2.62 -6.01 -27.65
CA CYS A 248 -1.41 -5.36 -28.16
C CYS A 248 -0.39 -6.42 -28.56
N GLU A 249 0.34 -6.16 -29.64
CA GLU A 249 1.51 -6.96 -29.98
C GLU A 249 2.51 -6.91 -28.82
N ARG A 250 3.33 -7.96 -28.69
CA ARG A 250 4.36 -7.99 -27.64
C ARG A 250 5.37 -6.87 -27.89
N GLN A 251 5.21 -5.77 -27.15
CA GLN A 251 6.12 -4.65 -27.16
C GLN A 251 7.43 -5.08 -26.50
N ARG A 252 8.57 -4.71 -27.08
CA ARG A 252 9.89 -5.05 -26.55
C ARG A 252 10.67 -3.77 -26.32
N PHE A 253 11.27 -3.67 -25.14
CA PHE A 253 12.04 -2.52 -24.71
C PHE A 253 13.39 -2.98 -24.18
N ALA A 254 14.36 -2.09 -24.24
CA ALA A 254 15.70 -2.31 -23.71
C ALA A 254 16.15 -1.09 -22.93
N THR A 255 16.84 -1.29 -21.81
CA THR A 255 17.45 -0.20 -21.05
C THR A 255 18.74 -0.63 -20.39
N SER A 256 19.69 0.29 -20.31
CA SER A 256 20.84 0.23 -19.41
C SER A 256 20.79 1.36 -18.37
N MET A 257 19.74 2.18 -18.39
CA MET A 257 19.58 3.29 -17.45
C MET A 257 19.00 2.77 -16.14
N PRO A 258 19.31 3.40 -15.00
CA PRO A 258 18.77 3.00 -13.70
C PRO A 258 17.25 3.22 -13.60
N GLU A 259 16.70 4.13 -14.40
CA GLU A 259 15.28 4.48 -14.50
C GLU A 259 15.02 5.14 -15.86
N GLU A 260 14.10 4.60 -16.65
CA GLU A 260 13.73 5.10 -17.99
C GLU A 260 12.22 4.90 -18.24
N ALA A 261 11.58 5.87 -18.91
CA ALA A 261 10.17 5.81 -19.24
C ALA A 261 9.94 5.32 -20.68
N PHE A 262 9.16 4.24 -20.82
CA PHE A 262 8.79 3.63 -22.10
C PHE A 262 7.32 3.89 -22.41
N VAL A 263 7.04 4.41 -23.60
CA VAL A 263 5.69 4.83 -23.99
C VAL A 263 5.22 4.03 -25.19
N PHE A 264 3.97 3.58 -25.18
CA PHE A 264 3.32 2.94 -26.31
C PHE A 264 1.81 3.21 -26.31
N ASP A 265 1.21 3.17 -27.51
CA ASP A 265 -0.20 3.47 -27.71
C ASP A 265 -0.96 2.20 -28.11
N ILE A 266 -2.19 2.04 -27.62
CA ILE A 266 -3.08 0.94 -28.00
C ILE A 266 -4.51 1.44 -28.22
N ALA A 267 -5.25 0.77 -29.09
CA ALA A 267 -6.69 0.95 -29.22
C ALA A 267 -7.39 -0.11 -28.35
N VAL A 268 -8.18 0.33 -27.38
CA VAL A 268 -8.93 -0.56 -26.49
C VAL A 268 -10.28 -0.88 -27.14
N PRO A 269 -10.66 -2.16 -27.32
CA PRO A 269 -11.97 -2.50 -27.88
C PRO A 269 -13.11 -1.99 -27.00
N ALA A 270 -14.24 -1.62 -27.59
CA ALA A 270 -15.38 -1.07 -26.85
C ALA A 270 -16.19 -2.13 -26.07
N ASP A 271 -16.01 -3.41 -26.40
CA ASP A 271 -16.74 -4.55 -25.84
C ASP A 271 -16.00 -5.23 -24.68
N VAL A 272 -14.91 -4.65 -24.17
CA VAL A 272 -14.18 -5.17 -23.01
C VAL A 272 -14.91 -4.83 -21.70
N ALA A 273 -15.41 -5.86 -21.02
CA ALA A 273 -16.03 -5.73 -19.69
C ALA A 273 -15.26 -6.49 -18.59
N SER A 274 -14.24 -7.25 -18.95
CA SER A 274 -13.47 -8.09 -18.04
C SER A 274 -12.26 -7.34 -17.48
N PRO A 275 -11.76 -7.71 -16.28
CA PRO A 275 -10.45 -7.26 -15.81
C PRO A 275 -9.37 -7.51 -16.86
N ALA A 276 -8.44 -6.57 -16.97
CA ALA A 276 -7.31 -6.68 -17.86
C ALA A 276 -6.03 -6.90 -17.04
N ASN A 277 -4.99 -7.41 -17.69
CA ASN A 277 -3.66 -7.52 -17.09
C ASN A 277 -2.63 -6.94 -18.05
N LEU A 278 -1.67 -6.19 -17.51
CA LEU A 278 -0.43 -5.90 -18.22
C LEU A 278 0.59 -6.98 -17.85
N ALA A 279 0.92 -7.83 -18.81
CA ALA A 279 1.90 -8.88 -18.66
C ALA A 279 3.29 -8.36 -19.01
N ILE A 280 4.18 -8.31 -18.01
CA ILE A 280 5.54 -7.80 -18.11
C ILE A 280 6.52 -8.96 -18.01
N GLY A 281 7.21 -9.30 -19.10
CA GLY A 281 8.22 -10.35 -19.12
C GLY A 281 9.62 -9.76 -18.99
N PRO A 282 10.30 -9.87 -17.82
CA PRO A 282 11.71 -9.53 -17.69
C PRO A 282 12.60 -10.56 -18.39
N GLY A 283 13.85 -10.19 -18.67
CA GLY A 283 14.86 -11.12 -19.18
C GLY A 283 14.51 -11.76 -20.53
N THR A 284 13.74 -11.06 -21.38
CA THR A 284 13.36 -11.59 -22.70
C THR A 284 14.49 -11.53 -23.74
N GLY A 285 15.63 -10.97 -23.33
CA GLY A 285 16.88 -10.76 -24.04
C GLY A 285 17.84 -9.93 -23.16
N GLY A 286 18.96 -9.47 -23.72
CA GLY A 286 19.95 -8.66 -23.00
C GLY A 286 20.84 -9.44 -22.01
N GLU A 287 21.50 -8.70 -21.12
CA GLU A 287 22.48 -9.21 -20.14
C GLU A 287 21.91 -9.32 -18.72
N GLY A 288 20.78 -10.00 -18.55
CA GLY A 288 20.27 -10.36 -17.22
C GLY A 288 18.80 -10.76 -17.21
N PRO A 289 18.37 -11.58 -16.23
CA PRO A 289 17.00 -12.04 -16.12
C PRO A 289 16.06 -11.04 -15.44
N ASP A 290 16.60 -9.94 -14.90
CA ASP A 290 15.93 -9.02 -13.99
C ASP A 290 15.72 -7.61 -14.58
N ILE A 291 14.65 -6.95 -14.12
CA ILE A 291 14.37 -5.53 -14.38
C ILE A 291 13.69 -4.92 -13.14
N ASP A 292 13.96 -3.65 -12.85
CA ASP A 292 13.27 -2.90 -11.79
C ASP A 292 12.09 -2.13 -12.39
N LEU A 293 10.90 -2.27 -11.80
CA LEU A 293 9.68 -1.56 -12.20
C LEU A 293 9.34 -0.48 -11.17
N TYR A 294 9.20 0.76 -11.64
CA TYR A 294 8.92 1.93 -10.79
C TYR A 294 7.46 2.36 -10.86
N THR A 295 6.94 2.60 -12.07
CA THR A 295 5.58 3.09 -12.26
C THR A 295 4.96 2.55 -13.53
N VAL A 296 3.63 2.38 -13.53
CA VAL A 296 2.84 2.21 -14.75
C VAL A 296 1.68 3.18 -14.70
N ARG A 297 1.53 4.00 -15.75
CA ARG A 297 0.43 4.96 -15.88
C ARG A 297 -0.17 4.92 -17.27
N VAL A 298 -1.41 5.36 -17.37
CA VAL A 298 -2.17 5.40 -18.62
C VAL A 298 -2.88 6.73 -18.79
N ARG A 299 -3.07 7.18 -20.02
CA ARG A 299 -3.97 8.29 -20.35
C ARG A 299 -4.74 8.03 -21.64
N VAL A 300 -5.92 8.63 -21.74
CA VAL A 300 -6.70 8.67 -22.98
C VAL A 300 -6.10 9.70 -23.94
N LEU A 301 -6.03 9.38 -25.24
CA LEU A 301 -5.51 10.28 -26.29
C LEU A 301 -6.61 11.08 -26.99
N GLY A 302 -7.87 10.64 -26.93
CA GLY A 302 -9.04 11.28 -27.53
C GLY A 302 -9.31 10.90 -28.97
#